data_AF-D4KWG4-F1
#
_entry.id   AF-D4KWG4-F1
#
_cell.length_a   1.000
_cell.length_b   1.000
_cell.length_c   1.000
_cell.angle_alpha   90.00
_cell.angle_beta   90.00
_cell.angle_gamma   90.00
#
_symmetry.space_group_name_H-M   'P 1'
#
loop_
_entity.id
_entity.type
_entity.pdbx_description
1 polymer ?
#
loop_
_entity_poly.entity_id
_entity_poly.type
_entity_poly.pdbx_seq_one_letter_code
_entity_poly.pdbx_strand_id
1 'polypeptide(L)'
;MKLSAMIVSAFMMLAACTETVQKQKIPGATYMGGNNTITEICKELDSAGAAHVDIFREWAVDFADSAGKNAKLEDTWSDPGKMKADIGKCMDGWEQNHDYSDADCRMTAFLLLDGVIRSELTEDHYEGTYLMFDTEAIDNVDRYEILKENKDMFTTLYGEKSVTDDRHPESVFCDSWKEYGFQIDNDRISLLSIVIYDPYSDAVFVGHTGILIKYSDYYLFVEKIAFEQPYQATRVQTIDELLDILSLRPEYFGEEGEPGPFVYHNGDYIGTLKRTT
;
A
#
# COMPACT_ATOMS: atom_id res chain seq x y z
N MET A 1 -49.12 32.61 -54.51
CA MET A 1 -49.01 31.17 -54.11
C MET A 1 -48.17 30.48 -55.19
N LYS A 2 -46.98 29.91 -54.98
CA LYS A 2 -46.37 29.24 -53.81
C LYS A 2 -44.82 29.34 -53.84
N LEU A 3 -44.26 29.40 -52.62
CA LEU A 3 -42.97 28.93 -52.06
C LEU A 3 -41.74 28.79 -52.99
N SER A 4 -40.62 29.50 -52.76
CA SER A 4 -39.65 29.41 -51.64
C SER A 4 -38.98 28.04 -51.49
N ALA A 5 -37.71 27.95 -51.89
CA ALA A 5 -36.76 26.94 -51.41
C ALA A 5 -35.54 27.68 -50.86
N MET A 6 -35.50 27.81 -49.54
CA MET A 6 -34.40 28.39 -48.77
C MET A 6 -33.60 27.21 -48.22
N ILE A 7 -32.36 27.03 -48.69
CA ILE A 7 -31.47 25.97 -48.23
C ILE A 7 -30.95 26.38 -46.85
N VAL A 8 -31.49 25.76 -45.81
CA VAL A 8 -30.98 25.85 -44.43
C VAL A 8 -29.86 24.82 -44.29
N SER A 9 -28.61 25.30 -44.28
CA SER A 9 -27.45 24.51 -43.90
C SER A 9 -27.50 24.25 -42.40
N ALA A 10 -27.87 23.03 -42.03
CA ALA A 10 -27.85 22.57 -40.64
C ALA A 10 -26.39 22.31 -40.21
N PHE A 11 -25.85 23.20 -39.37
CA PHE A 11 -24.66 22.91 -38.57
C PHE A 11 -25.02 21.84 -37.53
N MET A 12 -24.61 20.60 -37.76
CA MET A 12 -24.59 19.58 -36.70
C MET A 12 -23.51 19.96 -35.69
N MET A 13 -23.92 20.47 -34.54
CA MET A 13 -23.06 20.51 -33.36
C MET A 13 -22.76 19.06 -32.96
N LEU A 14 -21.51 18.66 -33.09
CA LEU A 14 -20.97 17.46 -32.46
C LEU A 14 -21.00 17.69 -30.94
N ALA A 15 -22.10 17.24 -30.31
CA ALA A 15 -22.15 17.09 -28.87
C ALA A 15 -21.10 16.04 -28.49
N ALA A 16 -20.08 16.47 -27.75
CA ALA A 16 -19.07 15.63 -27.17
C ALA A 16 -19.73 14.50 -26.37
N CYS A 17 -19.39 13.24 -26.70
CA CYS A 17 -19.58 12.13 -25.78
C CYS A 17 -18.56 12.29 -24.65
N THR A 18 -18.87 13.11 -23.65
CA THR A 18 -18.35 12.87 -22.32
C THR A 18 -19.03 11.60 -21.84
N GLU A 19 -18.33 10.46 -21.95
CA GLU A 19 -18.60 9.33 -21.09
C GLU A 19 -18.57 9.87 -19.66
N THR A 20 -19.74 9.93 -19.04
CA THR A 20 -19.86 10.10 -17.61
C THR A 20 -19.19 8.89 -16.98
N VAL A 21 -17.87 9.00 -16.71
CA VAL A 21 -17.21 8.24 -15.66
C VAL A 21 -18.09 8.46 -14.45
N GLN A 22 -18.83 7.43 -14.04
CA GLN A 22 -19.55 7.46 -12.77
C GLN A 22 -18.47 7.80 -11.74
N LYS A 23 -18.52 9.01 -11.17
CA LYS A 23 -17.61 9.40 -10.08
C LYS A 23 -17.72 8.30 -9.05
N GLN A 24 -16.66 7.52 -8.92
CA GLN A 24 -16.63 6.40 -8.01
C GLN A 24 -16.93 6.91 -6.60
N LYS A 25 -17.73 6.17 -5.85
CA LYS A 25 -18.09 6.56 -4.49
C LYS A 25 -16.80 6.57 -3.64
N ILE A 26 -16.56 7.68 -2.95
CA ILE A 26 -15.48 7.84 -1.98
C ILE A 26 -16.14 7.92 -0.57
N PRO A 27 -15.64 7.19 0.44
CA PRO A 27 -14.52 6.26 0.34
C PRO A 27 -14.88 4.99 -0.44
N GLY A 28 -13.88 4.41 -1.11
CA GLY A 28 -14.02 3.20 -1.91
C GLY A 28 -12.75 2.36 -1.82
N ALA A 29 -12.87 1.04 -1.82
CA ALA A 29 -11.72 0.13 -1.82
C ALA A 29 -11.91 -0.99 -2.85
N THR A 30 -10.82 -1.57 -3.30
CA THR A 30 -10.84 -2.68 -4.24
C THR A 30 -9.74 -3.68 -3.91
N TYR A 31 -10.05 -4.96 -4.01
CA TYR A 31 -9.02 -5.97 -4.18
C TYR A 31 -8.59 -5.91 -5.63
N MET A 32 -7.30 -6.08 -5.86
CA MET A 32 -6.76 -6.28 -7.20
C MET A 32 -7.05 -7.71 -7.66
N GLY A 33 -8.33 -8.10 -7.65
CA GLY A 33 -8.81 -9.46 -7.87
C GLY A 33 -8.84 -9.89 -9.34
N GLY A 34 -8.50 -9.00 -10.27
CA GLY A 34 -8.41 -9.30 -11.69
C GLY A 34 -7.86 -8.13 -12.52
N ASN A 35 -7.85 -8.32 -13.83
CA ASN A 35 -7.21 -7.39 -14.76
C ASN A 35 -7.80 -5.99 -14.76
N ASN A 36 -9.09 -5.82 -14.44
CA ASN A 36 -9.73 -4.50 -14.50
C ASN A 36 -9.14 -3.55 -13.44
N THR A 37 -9.19 -3.93 -12.16
CA THR A 37 -8.69 -3.11 -11.06
C THR A 37 -7.17 -3.07 -11.04
N ILE A 38 -6.47 -4.16 -11.39
CA ILE A 38 -5.01 -4.15 -11.55
C ILE A 38 -4.57 -3.11 -12.58
N THR A 39 -5.17 -3.12 -13.78
CA THR A 39 -4.80 -2.18 -14.85
C THR A 39 -5.07 -0.74 -14.43
N GLU A 40 -6.20 -0.50 -13.75
CA GLU A 40 -6.55 0.82 -13.23
C GLU A 40 -5.50 1.31 -12.22
N ILE A 41 -5.16 0.50 -11.21
CA ILE A 41 -4.20 0.90 -10.17
C ILE A 41 -2.79 1.08 -10.73
N CYS A 42 -2.33 0.19 -11.62
CA CYS A 42 -1.02 0.35 -12.26
C CYS A 42 -0.93 1.68 -13.03
N LYS A 43 -2.00 2.10 -13.72
CA LYS A 43 -2.02 3.38 -14.41
C LYS A 43 -1.90 4.57 -13.44
N GLU A 44 -2.53 4.49 -12.28
CA GLU A 44 -2.41 5.54 -11.25
C GLU A 44 -1.00 5.57 -10.64
N LEU A 45 -0.36 4.40 -10.46
CA LEU A 45 1.03 4.27 -10.01
C LEU A 45 2.01 4.87 -11.01
N ASP A 46 1.91 4.50 -12.28
CA ASP A 46 2.72 5.04 -13.38
C ASP A 46 2.60 6.57 -13.44
N SER A 47 1.36 7.08 -13.35
CA SER A 47 1.04 8.52 -13.35
C SER A 47 1.62 9.28 -12.16
N ALA A 48 1.77 8.62 -11.02
CA ALA A 48 2.34 9.19 -9.81
C ALA A 48 3.88 9.12 -9.78
N GLY A 49 4.49 8.37 -10.70
CA GLY A 49 5.94 8.16 -10.75
C GLY A 49 6.43 7.10 -9.77
N ALA A 50 5.61 6.09 -9.48
CA ALA A 50 6.06 4.91 -8.75
C ALA A 50 7.04 4.10 -9.61
N ALA A 51 7.98 3.41 -8.97
CA ALA A 51 8.93 2.54 -9.63
C ALA A 51 8.36 1.14 -9.88
N HIS A 52 8.94 0.43 -10.84
CA HIS A 52 8.71 -1.01 -11.08
C HIS A 52 7.23 -1.43 -11.13
N VAL A 53 6.38 -0.58 -11.72
CA VAL A 53 4.93 -0.81 -11.81
C VAL A 53 4.60 -2.03 -12.67
N ASP A 54 5.47 -2.37 -13.62
CA ASP A 54 5.42 -3.60 -14.40
C ASP A 54 5.64 -4.85 -13.53
N ILE A 55 6.66 -4.85 -12.67
CA ILE A 55 6.91 -5.94 -11.72
C ILE A 55 5.77 -6.04 -10.70
N PHE A 56 5.31 -4.90 -10.16
CA PHE A 56 4.14 -4.86 -9.29
C PHE A 56 2.90 -5.47 -9.96
N ARG A 57 2.67 -5.15 -11.25
CA ARG A 57 1.57 -5.73 -12.03
C ARG A 57 1.70 -7.24 -12.13
N GLU A 58 2.90 -7.74 -12.44
CA GLU A 58 3.16 -9.18 -12.50
C GLU A 58 2.82 -9.83 -11.15
N TRP A 59 3.21 -9.21 -10.04
CA TRP A 59 2.90 -9.72 -8.71
C TRP A 59 1.41 -9.77 -8.41
N ALA A 60 0.69 -8.67 -8.70
CA ALA A 60 -0.74 -8.59 -8.49
C ALA A 60 -1.54 -9.54 -9.39
N VAL A 61 -1.15 -9.68 -10.67
CA VAL A 61 -1.81 -10.60 -11.63
C VAL A 61 -1.64 -12.04 -11.18
N ASP A 62 -0.44 -12.43 -10.78
CA ASP A 62 -0.18 -13.80 -10.35
C ASP A 62 -0.93 -14.16 -9.07
N PHE A 63 -0.96 -13.25 -8.08
CA PHE A 63 -1.79 -13.43 -6.89
C PHE A 63 -3.28 -13.54 -7.26
N ALA A 64 -3.78 -12.64 -8.12
CA ALA A 64 -5.17 -12.69 -8.57
C ALA A 64 -5.49 -14.01 -9.29
N ASP A 65 -4.60 -14.50 -10.15
CA ASP A 65 -4.79 -15.69 -10.96
C ASP A 65 -4.65 -17.00 -10.18
N SER A 66 -3.98 -16.99 -9.02
CA SER A 66 -3.82 -18.12 -8.11
C SER A 66 -4.72 -18.00 -6.88
N ALA A 67 -4.23 -17.34 -5.82
CA ALA A 67 -4.90 -17.07 -4.56
C ALA A 67 -6.26 -16.39 -4.76
N GLY A 68 -6.32 -15.38 -5.61
CA GLY A 68 -7.50 -14.57 -5.86
C GLY A 68 -8.64 -15.36 -6.50
N LYS A 69 -8.35 -16.17 -7.52
CA LYS A 69 -9.34 -17.08 -8.13
C LYS A 69 -9.86 -18.11 -7.14
N ASN A 70 -8.99 -18.68 -6.32
CA ASN A 70 -9.41 -19.67 -5.31
C ASN A 70 -10.30 -19.05 -4.22
N ALA A 71 -9.97 -17.83 -3.78
CA ALA A 71 -10.75 -17.06 -2.81
C ALA A 71 -11.96 -16.32 -3.43
N LYS A 72 -12.08 -16.32 -4.76
CA LYS A 72 -13.12 -15.61 -5.53
C LYS A 72 -13.12 -14.10 -5.25
N LEU A 73 -11.94 -13.49 -5.26
CA LEU A 73 -11.81 -12.05 -5.10
C LEU A 73 -12.55 -11.31 -6.22
N GLU A 74 -13.22 -10.23 -5.86
CA GLU A 74 -13.94 -9.38 -6.81
C GLU A 74 -12.96 -8.44 -7.52
N ASP A 75 -13.16 -8.26 -8.83
CA ASP A 75 -12.40 -7.35 -9.70
C ASP A 75 -13.16 -6.02 -9.89
N THR A 76 -13.63 -5.46 -8.78
CA THR A 76 -14.47 -4.26 -8.73
C THR A 76 -14.19 -3.44 -7.47
N TRP A 77 -14.66 -2.19 -7.47
CA TRP A 77 -14.62 -1.33 -6.30
C TRP A 77 -15.87 -1.53 -5.44
N SER A 78 -15.66 -1.49 -4.12
CA SER A 78 -16.68 -1.70 -3.10
C SER A 78 -16.53 -0.69 -1.96
N ASP A 79 -17.44 -0.77 -1.01
CA ASP A 79 -17.37 -0.03 0.25
C ASP A 79 -16.25 -0.64 1.12
N PRO A 80 -15.29 0.14 1.65
CA PRO A 80 -14.20 -0.39 2.46
C PRO A 80 -14.67 -1.22 3.65
N GLY A 81 -15.77 -0.85 4.30
CA GLY A 81 -16.32 -1.61 5.44
C GLY A 81 -16.96 -2.94 5.05
N LYS A 82 -17.10 -3.23 3.75
CA LYS A 82 -17.60 -4.50 3.21
C LYS A 82 -16.51 -5.38 2.62
N MET A 83 -15.29 -4.88 2.53
CA MET A 83 -14.15 -5.63 2.03
C MET A 83 -13.87 -6.80 2.97
N LYS A 84 -14.06 -8.02 2.47
CA LYS A 84 -13.76 -9.24 3.22
C LYS A 84 -13.28 -10.35 2.29
N ALA A 85 -11.99 -10.66 2.35
CA ALA A 85 -11.41 -11.80 1.66
C ALA A 85 -11.43 -13.03 2.57
N ASP A 86 -11.58 -14.21 1.97
CA ASP A 86 -11.31 -15.47 2.65
C ASP A 86 -9.80 -15.74 2.60
N ILE A 87 -9.10 -15.34 3.67
CA ILE A 87 -7.63 -15.41 3.75
C ILE A 87 -7.14 -16.85 3.70
N GLY A 88 -7.85 -17.79 4.31
CA GLY A 88 -7.53 -19.21 4.23
C GLY A 88 -7.60 -19.72 2.79
N LYS A 89 -8.60 -19.27 2.01
CA LYS A 89 -8.67 -19.58 0.58
C LYS A 89 -7.61 -18.87 -0.25
N CYS A 90 -7.19 -17.66 0.11
CA CYS A 90 -6.08 -16.99 -0.56
C CYS A 90 -4.79 -17.82 -0.38
N MET A 91 -4.48 -18.18 0.86
CA MET A 91 -3.34 -19.03 1.20
C MET A 91 -3.39 -20.40 0.51
N ASP A 92 -4.52 -21.12 0.59
CA ASP A 92 -4.73 -22.40 -0.10
C ASP A 92 -4.45 -22.28 -1.61
N GLY A 93 -4.88 -21.17 -2.22
CA GLY A 93 -4.73 -20.95 -3.66
C GLY A 93 -3.30 -20.58 -4.05
N TRP A 94 -2.61 -19.85 -3.18
CA TRP A 94 -1.20 -19.53 -3.35
C TRP A 94 -0.33 -20.78 -3.26
N GLU A 95 -0.45 -21.55 -2.18
CA GLU A 95 0.34 -22.77 -1.90
C GLU A 95 0.10 -23.90 -2.91
N GLN A 96 -1.03 -23.89 -3.62
CA GLN A 96 -1.28 -24.84 -4.72
C GLN A 96 -0.45 -24.54 -5.98
N ASN A 97 0.01 -23.30 -6.14
CA ASN A 97 0.72 -22.83 -7.33
C ASN A 97 2.18 -22.45 -7.06
N HIS A 98 2.52 -22.21 -5.78
CA HIS A 98 3.83 -21.72 -5.36
C HIS A 98 4.33 -22.47 -4.11
N ASP A 99 5.66 -22.62 -4.00
CA ASP A 99 6.35 -23.23 -2.87
C ASP A 99 7.12 -22.21 -2.00
N TYR A 100 6.83 -20.92 -2.20
CA TYR A 100 7.39 -19.78 -1.47
C TYR A 100 6.28 -18.78 -1.10
N SER A 101 6.50 -17.91 -0.13
CA SER A 101 5.54 -16.85 0.26
C SER A 101 5.48 -15.72 -0.77
N ASP A 102 4.29 -15.16 -1.03
CA ASP A 102 4.16 -13.93 -1.85
C ASP A 102 4.87 -12.73 -1.21
N ALA A 103 4.81 -11.53 -1.80
CA ALA A 103 5.30 -10.32 -1.16
C ALA A 103 4.35 -9.82 -0.05
N ASP A 104 4.90 -9.10 0.93
CA ASP A 104 4.15 -8.42 1.97
C ASP A 104 4.11 -6.89 1.77
N CYS A 105 3.69 -6.16 2.81
CA CYS A 105 3.54 -4.72 2.77
C CYS A 105 4.85 -3.99 2.56
N ARG A 106 5.91 -4.41 3.26
CA ARG A 106 7.24 -3.79 3.23
C ARG A 106 7.88 -4.01 1.87
N MET A 107 7.87 -5.25 1.39
CA MET A 107 8.43 -5.60 0.08
C MET A 107 7.71 -4.88 -1.06
N THR A 108 6.38 -4.80 -1.01
CA THR A 108 5.57 -4.13 -2.03
C THR A 108 5.78 -2.62 -2.04
N ALA A 109 5.77 -1.98 -0.87
CA ALA A 109 6.00 -0.54 -0.77
C ALA A 109 7.42 -0.17 -1.20
N PHE A 110 8.42 -0.96 -0.81
CA PHE A 110 9.82 -0.73 -1.17
C PHE A 110 10.06 -0.87 -2.67
N LEU A 111 9.46 -1.89 -3.31
CA LEU A 111 9.49 -2.05 -4.77
C LEU A 111 9.01 -0.77 -5.48
N LEU A 112 7.84 -0.28 -5.08
CA LEU A 112 7.20 0.87 -5.71
C LEU A 112 7.89 2.21 -5.41
N LEU A 113 8.74 2.24 -4.38
CA LEU A 113 9.52 3.40 -3.98
C LEU A 113 10.97 3.35 -4.47
N ASP A 114 11.40 2.31 -5.17
CA ASP A 114 12.80 2.22 -5.61
C ASP A 114 13.20 3.45 -6.46
N GLY A 115 14.35 4.05 -6.16
CA GLY A 115 14.80 5.33 -6.74
C GLY A 115 13.99 6.58 -6.35
N VAL A 116 12.81 6.42 -5.74
CA VAL A 116 11.98 7.50 -5.18
C VAL A 116 12.34 7.75 -3.71
N ILE A 117 12.50 6.69 -2.91
CA ILE A 117 13.04 6.78 -1.56
C ILE A 117 14.57 6.86 -1.60
N ARG A 118 15.14 7.68 -0.72
CA ARG A 118 16.58 7.82 -0.52
C ARG A 118 16.90 7.80 0.97
N SER A 119 18.11 7.37 1.29
CA SER A 119 18.73 7.49 2.61
C SER A 119 20.11 8.11 2.45
N GLU A 120 20.61 8.78 3.49
CA GLU A 120 21.97 9.32 3.53
C GLU A 120 22.98 8.25 4.00
N LEU A 121 22.51 7.30 4.82
CA LEU A 121 23.26 6.15 5.29
C LEU A 121 22.33 4.96 5.56
N THR A 122 22.91 3.78 5.64
CA THR A 122 22.23 2.51 5.97
C THR A 122 23.02 1.76 7.03
N GLU A 123 22.34 0.87 7.75
CA GLU A 123 22.97 -0.12 8.61
C GLU A 123 23.68 -1.17 7.74
N ASP A 124 24.93 -1.53 8.09
CA ASP A 124 25.72 -2.52 7.35
C ASP A 124 25.22 -3.96 7.55
N HIS A 125 24.50 -4.23 8.65
CA HIS A 125 23.96 -5.55 8.96
C HIS A 125 22.73 -5.48 9.87
N TYR A 126 21.69 -6.21 9.48
CA TYR A 126 20.49 -6.40 10.29
C TYR A 126 20.59 -7.70 11.09
N GLU A 127 20.57 -7.59 12.42
CA GLU A 127 20.62 -8.73 13.36
C GLU A 127 19.27 -9.04 14.02
N GLY A 128 18.22 -8.34 13.59
CA GLY A 128 16.90 -8.43 14.18
C GLY A 128 16.08 -9.63 13.74
N THR A 129 14.91 -9.82 14.36
CA THR A 129 14.00 -10.94 14.06
C THR A 129 12.70 -10.54 13.37
N TYR A 130 12.33 -9.25 13.38
CA TYR A 130 11.04 -8.78 12.84
C TYR A 130 10.97 -8.78 11.31
N LEU A 131 12.13 -8.81 10.64
CA LEU A 131 12.24 -8.96 9.19
C LEU A 131 12.68 -10.36 8.76
N MET A 132 12.63 -11.36 9.64
CA MET A 132 13.14 -12.71 9.34
C MET A 132 12.48 -13.30 8.08
N PHE A 133 11.15 -13.21 7.97
CA PHE A 133 10.43 -13.72 6.79
C PHE A 133 10.69 -12.89 5.54
N ASP A 134 10.76 -11.57 5.66
CA ASP A 134 11.08 -10.67 4.55
C ASP A 134 12.47 -10.97 3.98
N THR A 135 13.47 -11.03 4.86
CA THR A 135 14.86 -11.24 4.47
C THR A 135 15.07 -12.65 3.93
N GLU A 136 14.43 -13.67 4.51
CA GLU A 136 14.44 -15.03 3.97
C GLU A 136 13.84 -15.08 2.57
N ALA A 137 12.69 -14.43 2.34
CA ALA A 137 12.06 -14.37 1.03
C ALA A 137 12.94 -13.62 0.02
N ILE A 138 13.41 -12.42 0.39
CA ILE A 138 14.29 -11.59 -0.43
C ILE A 138 15.55 -12.37 -0.81
N ASP A 139 16.18 -13.10 0.11
CA ASP A 139 17.43 -13.81 -0.16
C ASP A 139 17.26 -15.04 -1.06
N ASN A 140 16.16 -15.78 -0.92
CA ASN A 140 16.04 -17.13 -1.45
C ASN A 140 15.05 -17.28 -2.61
N VAL A 141 14.26 -16.26 -2.93
CA VAL A 141 13.25 -16.31 -4.00
C VAL A 141 13.66 -15.39 -5.15
N ASP A 142 13.92 -15.97 -6.32
CA ASP A 142 14.35 -15.24 -7.54
C ASP A 142 13.41 -14.08 -7.92
N ARG A 143 12.12 -14.21 -7.61
CA ARG A 143 11.11 -13.16 -7.84
C ARG A 143 11.43 -11.84 -7.15
N TYR A 144 12.14 -11.87 -6.03
CA TYR A 144 12.45 -10.70 -5.20
C TYR A 144 13.89 -10.21 -5.37
N GLU A 145 14.61 -10.70 -6.38
CA GLU A 145 16.01 -10.36 -6.65
C GLU A 145 16.23 -8.84 -6.70
N ILE A 146 15.29 -8.08 -7.26
CA ILE A 146 15.38 -6.63 -7.36
C ILE A 146 15.48 -5.93 -6.00
N LEU A 147 14.88 -6.51 -4.94
CA LEU A 147 14.94 -5.96 -3.60
C LEU A 147 16.30 -6.21 -2.93
N LYS A 148 17.06 -7.22 -3.39
CA LYS A 148 18.40 -7.53 -2.86
C LYS A 148 19.38 -6.39 -3.10
N GLU A 149 19.26 -5.67 -4.21
CA GLU A 149 20.17 -4.59 -4.58
C GLU A 149 20.21 -3.47 -3.53
N ASN A 150 19.08 -3.24 -2.84
CA ASN A 150 18.91 -2.21 -1.83
C ASN A 150 18.52 -2.78 -0.46
N LYS A 151 18.94 -4.03 -0.17
CA LYS A 151 18.54 -4.74 1.05
C LYS A 151 18.93 -4.02 2.35
N ASP A 152 20.11 -3.40 2.40
CA ASP A 152 20.57 -2.68 3.60
C ASP A 152 19.65 -1.48 3.89
N MET A 153 19.20 -0.78 2.85
CA MET A 153 18.23 0.30 3.00
C MET A 153 16.85 -0.23 3.42
N PHE A 154 16.42 -1.37 2.85
CA PHE A 154 15.19 -2.06 3.26
C PHE A 154 15.21 -2.40 4.76
N THR A 155 16.28 -3.04 5.23
CA THR A 155 16.38 -3.46 6.63
C THR A 155 16.58 -2.28 7.56
N THR A 156 17.27 -1.23 7.12
CA THR A 156 17.41 0.01 7.90
C THR A 156 16.04 0.69 8.11
N LEU A 157 15.21 0.75 7.06
CA LEU A 157 13.90 1.41 7.07
C LEU A 157 12.86 0.66 7.91
N TYR A 158 12.81 -0.67 7.78
CA TYR A 158 11.74 -1.49 8.37
C TYR A 158 12.16 -2.28 9.61
N GLY A 159 13.47 -2.39 9.88
CA GLY A 159 14.01 -3.12 11.01
C GLY A 159 13.59 -2.49 12.34
N GLU A 160 13.48 -3.32 13.37
CA GLU A 160 13.10 -2.86 14.70
C GLU A 160 14.13 -1.88 15.26
N LYS A 161 13.63 -0.93 16.05
CA LYS A 161 14.44 0.07 16.74
C LYS A 161 14.12 0.03 18.23
N SER A 162 15.16 -0.10 19.05
CA SER A 162 15.01 -0.17 20.51
C SER A 162 14.45 1.12 21.08
N VAL A 163 13.52 1.00 22.02
CA VAL A 163 12.98 2.09 22.82
C VAL A 163 13.85 2.21 24.06
N THR A 164 14.56 3.34 24.20
CA THR A 164 15.32 3.62 25.43
C THR A 164 14.40 4.13 26.54
N ASP A 165 14.88 4.09 27.80
CA ASP A 165 14.16 4.31 29.08
C ASP A 165 13.21 5.56 29.20
N ASP A 166 13.16 6.43 28.20
CA ASP A 166 12.36 7.67 28.18
C ASP A 166 10.88 7.48 27.76
N ARG A 167 10.39 6.25 27.53
CA ARG A 167 8.96 5.90 27.31
C ARG A 167 8.21 6.71 26.24
N HIS A 168 8.90 7.08 25.17
CA HIS A 168 8.30 7.71 23.99
C HIS A 168 8.47 6.85 22.73
N PRO A 169 7.87 5.64 22.68
CA PRO A 169 7.96 4.77 21.50
C PRO A 169 7.49 5.46 20.21
N GLU A 170 6.59 6.45 20.30
CA GLU A 170 6.14 7.25 19.17
C GLU A 170 7.23 8.14 18.54
N SER A 171 8.33 8.43 19.23
CA SER A 171 9.42 9.23 18.66
C SER A 171 10.44 8.38 17.90
N VAL A 172 10.60 7.11 18.27
CA VAL A 172 11.72 6.27 17.84
C VAL A 172 11.78 6.12 16.31
N PHE A 173 10.64 5.91 15.64
CA PHE A 173 10.63 5.82 14.18
C PHE A 173 10.94 7.16 13.49
N CYS A 174 10.44 8.29 14.03
CA CYS A 174 10.81 9.63 13.55
C CYS A 174 12.32 9.87 13.69
N ASP A 175 12.89 9.47 14.83
CA ASP A 175 14.29 9.70 15.14
C ASP A 175 15.18 8.84 14.24
N SER A 176 14.82 7.58 14.00
CA SER A 176 15.44 6.71 13.00
C SER A 176 15.36 7.31 11.59
N TRP A 177 14.21 7.85 11.19
CA TRP A 177 14.06 8.49 9.88
C TRP A 177 15.03 9.66 9.68
N LYS A 178 15.21 10.48 10.71
CA LYS A 178 16.15 11.61 10.69
C LYS A 178 17.61 11.15 10.74
N GLU A 179 17.90 10.16 11.57
CA GLU A 179 19.25 9.60 11.75
C GLU A 179 19.79 9.06 10.42
N TYR A 180 18.99 8.26 9.71
CA TYR A 180 19.38 7.67 8.43
C TYR A 180 19.13 8.59 7.22
N GLY A 181 18.62 9.79 7.44
CA GLY A 181 18.38 10.78 6.39
C GLY A 181 17.37 10.32 5.34
N PHE A 182 16.32 9.60 5.75
CA PHE A 182 15.31 9.11 4.82
C PHE A 182 14.49 10.26 4.23
N GLN A 183 14.32 10.23 2.90
CA GLN A 183 13.55 11.21 2.15
C GLN A 183 12.81 10.53 1.00
N ILE A 184 11.62 11.04 0.68
CA ILE A 184 10.85 10.65 -0.50
C ILE A 184 10.98 11.79 -1.53
N ASP A 185 11.69 11.53 -2.63
CA ASP A 185 11.88 12.49 -3.73
C ASP A 185 10.74 12.37 -4.75
N ASN A 186 9.52 12.65 -4.31
CA ASN A 186 8.33 12.70 -5.14
C ASN A 186 7.28 13.65 -4.51
N ASP A 187 6.58 14.44 -5.32
CA ASP A 187 5.60 15.43 -4.86
C ASP A 187 4.18 14.86 -4.65
N ARG A 188 3.94 13.64 -5.15
CA ARG A 188 2.65 12.95 -5.12
C ARG A 188 2.65 11.68 -4.29
N ILE A 189 3.75 10.95 -4.24
CA ILE A 189 3.88 9.69 -3.51
C ILE A 189 4.46 9.97 -2.12
N SER A 190 3.87 9.34 -1.10
CA SER A 190 4.41 9.25 0.24
C SER A 190 4.33 7.82 0.77
N LEU A 191 5.13 7.53 1.79
CA LEU A 191 5.06 6.28 2.56
C LEU A 191 4.18 6.53 3.79
N LEU A 192 3.15 5.72 3.98
CA LEU A 192 2.39 5.67 5.21
C LEU A 192 2.80 4.42 5.98
N SER A 193 3.19 4.57 7.24
CA SER A 193 3.65 3.47 8.08
C SER A 193 2.84 3.40 9.37
N ILE A 194 2.41 2.20 9.72
CA ILE A 194 1.86 1.85 11.03
C ILE A 194 2.97 1.13 11.79
N VAL A 195 3.43 1.75 12.87
CA VAL A 195 4.51 1.26 13.72
C VAL A 195 3.91 0.73 15.01
N ILE A 196 4.30 -0.49 15.37
CA ILE A 196 3.83 -1.21 16.55
C ILE A 196 4.97 -1.21 17.58
N TYR A 197 4.61 -1.00 18.85
CA TYR A 197 5.52 -1.16 19.97
C TYR A 197 5.35 -2.57 20.56
N ASP A 198 6.47 -3.29 20.68
CA ASP A 198 6.55 -4.55 21.40
C ASP A 198 7.08 -4.30 22.83
N PRO A 199 6.24 -4.46 23.87
CA PRO A 199 6.64 -4.23 25.25
C PRO A 199 7.55 -5.34 25.82
N TYR A 200 7.68 -6.48 25.15
CA TYR A 200 8.54 -7.57 25.63
C TYR A 200 9.99 -7.38 25.23
N SER A 201 10.23 -6.82 24.03
CA SER A 201 11.57 -6.54 23.52
C SER A 201 11.99 -5.08 23.68
N ASP A 202 11.09 -4.22 24.19
CA ASP A 202 11.25 -2.77 24.23
C ASP A 202 11.72 -2.22 22.87
N ALA A 203 10.97 -2.54 21.81
CA ALA A 203 11.29 -2.11 20.46
C ALA A 203 10.04 -1.66 19.69
N VAL A 204 10.24 -0.78 18.73
CA VAL A 204 9.22 -0.47 17.71
C VAL A 204 9.60 -1.07 16.38
N PHE A 205 8.62 -1.49 15.59
CA PHE A 205 8.83 -2.02 14.25
C PHE A 205 7.67 -1.63 13.33
N VAL A 206 7.91 -1.61 12.03
CA VAL A 206 6.87 -1.32 11.03
C VAL A 206 5.98 -2.55 10.87
N GLY A 207 4.81 -2.52 11.52
CA GLY A 207 3.83 -3.61 11.44
C GLY A 207 3.01 -3.59 10.16
N HIS A 208 2.84 -2.43 9.53
CA HIS A 208 2.23 -2.31 8.21
C HIS A 208 2.69 -1.05 7.48
N THR A 209 2.74 -1.10 6.16
CA THR A 209 3.06 0.06 5.34
C THR A 209 2.43 -0.01 3.96
N GLY A 210 2.31 1.14 3.31
CA GLY A 210 1.87 1.24 1.92
C GLY A 210 2.21 2.60 1.35
N ILE A 211 2.01 2.75 0.05
CA ILE A 211 2.23 4.02 -0.62
C ILE A 211 0.91 4.79 -0.70
N LEU A 212 0.99 6.09 -0.41
CA LEU A 212 -0.13 7.02 -0.50
C LEU A 212 0.14 7.98 -1.65
N ILE A 213 -0.77 8.00 -2.63
CA ILE A 213 -0.71 8.90 -3.77
C ILE A 213 -1.69 10.04 -3.56
N LYS A 214 -1.20 11.27 -3.60
CA LYS A 214 -1.99 12.49 -3.54
C LYS A 214 -2.50 12.90 -4.91
N TYR A 215 -3.81 13.17 -4.98
CA TYR A 215 -4.48 13.86 -6.08
C TYR A 215 -5.03 15.20 -5.59
N SER A 216 -5.60 15.99 -6.50
CA SER A 216 -6.21 17.30 -6.17
C SER A 216 -7.39 17.21 -5.20
N ASP A 217 -8.15 16.12 -5.26
CA ASP A 217 -9.45 15.96 -4.64
C ASP A 217 -9.61 14.64 -3.85
N TYR A 218 -8.60 13.77 -3.87
CA TYR A 218 -8.58 12.50 -3.13
C TYR A 218 -7.15 11.99 -2.88
N TYR A 219 -7.04 10.93 -2.10
CA TYR A 219 -5.84 10.12 -1.95
C TYR A 219 -6.11 8.68 -2.38
N LEU A 220 -5.11 8.02 -2.95
CA LEU A 220 -5.13 6.59 -3.28
C LEU A 220 -4.05 5.89 -2.46
N PHE A 221 -4.45 5.03 -1.54
CA PHE A 221 -3.54 4.18 -0.77
C PHE A 221 -3.43 2.81 -1.44
N VAL A 222 -2.22 2.37 -1.75
CA VAL A 222 -1.95 1.06 -2.37
C VAL A 222 -1.10 0.24 -1.43
N GLU A 223 -1.51 -1.01 -1.19
CA GLU A 223 -0.94 -1.86 -0.16
C GLU A 223 -1.12 -3.35 -0.45
N LYS A 224 -0.32 -4.16 0.25
CA LYS A 224 -0.40 -5.62 0.34
C LYS A 224 -0.18 -5.97 1.80
N ILE A 225 -1.20 -6.26 2.60
CA ILE A 225 -1.04 -6.26 4.08
C ILE A 225 -0.03 -7.31 4.56
N ALA A 226 -0.22 -8.55 4.13
CA ALA A 226 0.60 -9.71 4.47
C ALA A 226 0.65 -10.68 3.30
N PHE A 227 1.52 -11.67 3.35
CA PHE A 227 1.76 -12.65 2.28
C PHE A 227 0.49 -13.29 1.72
N GLU A 228 -0.44 -13.65 2.58
CA GLU A 228 -1.69 -14.33 2.27
C GLU A 228 -2.87 -13.40 1.96
N GLN A 229 -2.72 -12.09 2.19
CA GLN A 229 -3.78 -11.12 1.95
C GLN A 229 -3.68 -10.52 0.54
N PRO A 230 -4.79 -10.09 -0.08
CA PRO A 230 -4.74 -9.53 -1.43
C PRO A 230 -3.99 -8.20 -1.55
N TYR A 231 -3.41 -7.96 -2.73
CA TYR A 231 -3.10 -6.59 -3.16
C TYR A 231 -4.40 -5.79 -3.23
N GLN A 232 -4.37 -4.56 -2.73
CA GLN A 232 -5.57 -3.73 -2.66
C GLN A 232 -5.26 -2.25 -2.79
N ALA A 233 -6.30 -1.48 -3.06
CA ALA A 233 -6.23 -0.04 -3.05
C ALA A 233 -7.47 0.58 -2.40
N THR A 234 -7.27 1.71 -1.73
CA THR A 234 -8.31 2.47 -1.04
C THR A 234 -8.27 3.93 -1.49
N ARG A 235 -9.40 4.46 -1.95
CA ARG A 235 -9.62 5.87 -2.29
C ARG A 235 -10.39 6.57 -1.17
N VAL A 236 -9.85 7.69 -0.70
CA VAL A 236 -10.43 8.53 0.38
C VAL A 236 -10.27 10.02 0.04
N GLN A 237 -11.06 10.91 0.65
CA GLN A 237 -10.89 12.36 0.49
C GLN A 237 -9.81 12.92 1.41
N THR A 238 -9.65 12.33 2.60
CA THR A 238 -8.72 12.80 3.64
C THR A 238 -7.89 11.65 4.20
N ILE A 239 -6.75 11.97 4.81
CA ILE A 239 -5.95 10.99 5.54
C ILE A 239 -6.73 10.44 6.74
N ASP A 240 -7.52 11.28 7.44
CA ASP A 240 -8.36 10.83 8.55
C ASP A 240 -9.34 9.73 8.14
N GLU A 241 -9.98 9.84 6.97
CA GLU A 241 -10.85 8.77 6.43
C GLU A 241 -10.08 7.48 6.16
N LEU A 242 -8.81 7.56 5.71
CA LEU A 242 -7.96 6.38 5.56
C LEU A 242 -7.63 5.78 6.92
N LEU A 243 -7.28 6.58 7.92
CA LEU A 243 -6.98 6.08 9.27
C LEU A 243 -8.21 5.41 9.91
N ASP A 244 -9.41 5.95 9.68
CA ASP A 244 -10.67 5.33 10.11
C ASP A 244 -10.91 3.96 9.45
N ILE A 245 -10.48 3.77 8.21
CA ILE A 245 -10.57 2.47 7.52
C ILE A 245 -9.50 1.50 8.05
N LEU A 246 -8.26 1.97 8.21
CA LEU A 246 -7.15 1.15 8.72
C LEU A 246 -7.40 0.70 10.16
N SER A 247 -8.09 1.51 10.97
CA SER A 247 -8.43 1.17 12.36
C SER A 247 -9.45 0.04 12.50
N LEU A 248 -10.11 -0.37 11.41
CA LEU A 248 -11.02 -1.53 11.41
C LEU A 248 -10.26 -2.86 11.45
N ARG A 249 -8.94 -2.84 11.23
CA ARG A 249 -8.10 -4.04 11.16
C ARG A 249 -7.59 -4.41 12.55
N PRO A 250 -8.06 -5.52 13.14
CA PRO A 250 -7.68 -5.87 14.50
C PRO A 250 -6.20 -6.26 14.63
N GLU A 251 -5.54 -6.68 13.54
CA GLU A 251 -4.14 -7.13 13.55
C GLU A 251 -3.12 -6.06 13.94
N TYR A 252 -3.48 -4.77 13.89
CA TYR A 252 -2.57 -3.68 14.28
C TYR A 252 -2.56 -3.40 15.78
N PHE A 253 -3.52 -3.93 16.52
CA PHE A 253 -3.72 -3.60 17.92
C PHE A 253 -3.30 -4.76 18.82
N GLY A 254 -2.43 -4.46 19.78
CA GLY A 254 -2.08 -5.36 20.86
C GLY A 254 -3.14 -5.43 21.96
N GLU A 255 -2.71 -5.71 23.18
CA GLU A 255 -3.59 -5.83 24.34
C GLU A 255 -4.19 -4.47 24.78
N GLU A 256 -5.29 -4.52 25.52
CA GLU A 256 -5.93 -3.31 26.02
C GLU A 256 -4.98 -2.53 26.95
N GLY A 257 -4.70 -1.27 26.58
CA GLY A 257 -3.81 -0.39 27.34
C GLY A 257 -2.38 -0.34 26.81
N GLU A 258 -2.02 -1.19 25.84
CA GLU A 258 -0.75 -1.06 25.12
C GLU A 258 -0.73 0.21 24.26
N PRO A 259 0.40 0.93 24.21
CA PRO A 259 0.49 2.16 23.45
C PRO A 259 0.54 1.87 21.95
N GLY A 260 0.02 2.79 21.14
CA GLY A 260 -0.01 2.62 19.69
C GLY A 260 -1.28 1.93 19.17
N PRO A 261 -1.25 1.45 17.91
CA PRO A 261 -0.14 1.60 16.98
C PRO A 261 -0.03 3.05 16.47
N PHE A 262 1.19 3.47 16.16
CA PHE A 262 1.55 4.84 15.78
C PHE A 262 1.57 4.97 14.26
N VAL A 263 1.13 6.12 13.74
CA VAL A 263 1.05 6.37 12.30
C VAL A 263 2.03 7.45 11.89
N TYR A 264 2.77 7.18 10.83
CA TYR A 264 3.76 8.09 10.26
C TYR A 264 3.50 8.31 8.78
N HIS A 265 3.73 9.53 8.32
CA HIS A 265 3.71 9.92 6.93
C HIS A 265 5.09 10.45 6.55
N ASN A 266 5.84 9.72 5.71
CA ASN A 266 7.25 10.00 5.40
C ASN A 266 8.12 10.18 6.67
N GLY A 267 7.92 9.32 7.67
CA GLY A 267 8.65 9.38 8.93
C GLY A 267 8.14 10.41 9.94
N ASP A 268 7.26 11.34 9.55
CA ASP A 268 6.64 12.28 10.49
C ASP A 268 5.47 11.62 11.22
N TYR A 269 5.50 11.63 12.55
CA TYR A 269 4.39 11.15 13.37
C TYR A 269 3.13 12.02 13.18
N ILE A 270 2.04 11.40 12.75
CA ILE A 270 0.76 12.10 12.49
C ILE A 270 -0.36 11.72 13.46
N GLY A 271 -0.19 10.65 14.24
CA GLY A 271 -1.16 10.27 15.27
C GLY A 271 -1.12 8.80 15.66
N THR A 272 -2.02 8.41 16.56
CA THR A 272 -2.21 7.02 17.00
C THR A 272 -3.52 6.49 16.41
N LEU A 273 -3.51 5.27 15.85
CA LEU A 273 -4.79 4.64 15.48
C LEU A 273 -5.57 4.30 16.74
N LYS A 274 -6.88 4.51 16.69
CA LYS A 274 -7.78 4.13 17.77
C LYS A 274 -8.65 3.00 17.30
N ARG A 275 -8.73 1.93 18.10
CA ARG A 275 -9.60 0.80 17.79
C ARG A 275 -11.04 1.32 17.67
N THR A 276 -11.65 1.09 16.51
CA THR A 276 -13.06 1.44 16.32
C THR A 276 -13.90 0.38 17.05
N THR A 277 -14.57 0.78 18.12
CA THR A 277 -15.47 -0.08 18.94
C THR A 277 -16.83 -0.27 18.30
#